data_AF-A0A2N4YNX8-F1
#
_entry.id   AF-A0A2N4YNX8-F1
#
_cell.length_a   1.000
_cell.length_b   1.000
_cell.length_c   1.000
_cell.angle_alpha   90.00
_cell.angle_beta   90.00
_cell.angle_gamma   90.00
#
_symmetry.space_group_name_H-M   'P 1'
#
loop_
_entity.id
_entity.type
_entity.pdbx_description
1 polymer ?
#
loop_
_entity_poly.entity_id
_entity_poly.type
_entity_poly.pdbx_seq_one_letter_code
_entity_poly.pdbx_strand_id
1 'polypeptide(L)'
;RPGRVGEVSVIGIVLLVASIWFGGIIAHDPYWGPALTFKDTTITFTLIGYAFISALLPVWLILAPRDYLATFLKIGVIVGLALGIVILNPDLKMPAVTQYIDGTGPLWKGALFPFLFITIACGAVSGFHALIASGTTPKLLANETDARFIGYGAMLMESFVAIMALVAASIIEPGLY
;
A
#
# COMPACT_ATOMS: atom_id res chain seq x y z
N ARG A 1 -11.29 20.48 18.91
CA ARG A 1 -11.76 20.46 20.32
C ARG A 1 -11.39 19.10 20.90
N PRO A 2 -10.85 19.01 22.13
CA PRO A 2 -10.56 17.72 22.76
C PRO A 2 -11.79 16.80 22.68
N GLY A 3 -11.62 15.57 22.20
CA GLY A 3 -12.70 14.57 22.09
C GLY A 3 -13.58 14.62 20.83
N ARG A 4 -13.44 15.60 19.93
CA ARG A 4 -14.20 15.64 18.65
C ARG A 4 -13.35 15.26 17.45
N VAL A 5 -12.78 14.06 17.49
CA VAL A 5 -11.92 13.55 16.42
C VAL A 5 -12.70 13.37 15.12
N GLY A 6 -13.97 12.96 15.20
CA GLY A 6 -14.81 12.66 14.04
C GLY A 6 -15.07 13.82 13.09
N GLU A 7 -15.21 15.06 13.59
CA GLU A 7 -15.38 16.25 12.72
C GLU A 7 -14.12 16.47 11.85
N VAL A 8 -12.93 16.29 12.45
CA VAL A 8 -11.64 16.42 11.76
C VAL A 8 -11.46 15.27 10.76
N SER A 9 -11.88 14.06 11.12
CA SER A 9 -11.84 12.90 10.21
C SER A 9 -12.72 13.10 8.98
N VAL A 10 -13.95 13.59 9.15
CA VAL A 10 -14.87 13.85 8.04
C VAL A 10 -14.30 14.92 7.11
N ILE A 11 -13.84 16.05 7.66
CA ILE A 11 -13.21 17.12 6.87
C ILE A 11 -11.97 16.57 6.14
N GLY A 12 -11.13 15.82 6.84
CA GLY A 12 -9.93 15.23 6.26
C GLY A 12 -10.22 14.26 5.11
N ILE A 13 -11.25 13.41 5.24
CA ILE A 13 -11.69 12.49 4.17
C ILE A 13 -12.23 13.28 2.98
N VAL A 14 -13.10 14.28 3.21
CA VAL A 14 -13.66 15.11 2.14
C VAL A 14 -12.55 15.83 1.38
N LEU A 15 -11.61 16.46 2.09
CA LEU A 15 -10.46 17.13 1.49
C LEU A 15 -9.55 16.15 0.75
N LEU A 16 -9.36 14.94 1.27
CA LEU A 16 -8.56 13.90 0.61
C LEU A 16 -9.21 13.47 -0.71
N VAL A 17 -10.50 13.17 -0.71
CA VAL A 17 -11.24 12.79 -1.92
C VAL A 17 -11.25 13.93 -2.93
N ALA A 18 -11.49 15.17 -2.47
CA ALA A 18 -11.42 16.35 -3.32
C ALA A 18 -10.02 16.52 -3.94
N SER A 19 -8.96 16.31 -3.16
CA SER A 19 -7.57 16.40 -3.65
C SER A 19 -7.27 15.34 -4.72
N ILE A 20 -7.75 14.11 -4.55
CA ILE A 20 -7.61 13.04 -5.56
C ILE A 20 -8.37 13.42 -6.84
N TRP A 21 -9.59 13.91 -6.71
CA TRP A 21 -10.42 14.34 -7.85
C TRP A 21 -9.78 15.51 -8.62
N PHE A 22 -9.37 16.57 -7.92
CA PHE A 22 -8.70 17.72 -8.53
C PHE A 22 -7.34 17.34 -9.11
N GLY A 23 -6.62 16.40 -8.50
CA GLY A 23 -5.40 15.85 -9.06
C GLY A 23 -5.61 15.24 -10.45
N GLY A 24 -6.72 14.52 -10.66
CA GLY A 24 -7.10 14.03 -11.98
C GLY A 24 -7.37 15.14 -13.00
N ILE A 25 -8.05 16.21 -12.60
CA ILE A 25 -8.32 17.37 -13.47
C ILE A 25 -7.00 18.04 -13.87
N ILE A 26 -6.11 18.27 -12.90
CA ILE A 26 -4.79 18.90 -13.13
C ILE A 26 -3.93 18.05 -14.06
N ALA A 27 -3.99 16.72 -13.95
CA ALA A 27 -3.25 15.81 -14.81
C ALA A 27 -3.68 15.91 -16.29
N HIS A 28 -4.95 16.21 -16.56
CA HIS A 28 -5.49 16.39 -17.91
C HIS A 28 -5.37 17.83 -18.43
N ASP A 29 -4.94 18.77 -17.59
CA ASP A 29 -4.77 20.16 -17.99
C ASP A 29 -3.56 20.31 -18.95
N PRO A 30 -3.70 21.01 -20.09
CA PRO A 30 -2.65 21.14 -21.09
C PRO A 30 -1.37 21.84 -20.59
N TYR A 31 -1.47 22.66 -19.54
CA TYR A 31 -0.36 23.41 -18.99
C TYR A 31 0.19 22.72 -17.73
N TRP A 32 -0.69 22.42 -16.77
CA TRP A 32 -0.27 21.88 -15.47
C TRP A 32 0.11 20.40 -15.51
N GLY A 33 -0.52 19.59 -16.37
CA GLY A 33 -0.18 18.18 -16.52
C GLY A 33 1.29 17.98 -16.92
N PRO A 34 1.76 18.56 -18.04
CA PRO A 34 3.16 18.48 -18.44
C PRO A 34 4.12 19.13 -17.43
N ALA A 35 3.71 20.23 -16.79
CA ALA A 35 4.54 20.94 -15.82
C ALA A 35 4.82 20.12 -14.54
N LEU A 36 3.87 19.27 -14.12
CA LEU A 36 4.01 18.39 -12.94
C LEU A 36 4.46 16.96 -13.31
N THR A 37 4.67 16.67 -14.60
CA THR A 37 5.21 15.40 -15.07
C THR A 37 6.73 15.47 -15.07
N PHE A 38 7.34 15.11 -13.95
CA PHE A 38 8.78 15.06 -13.80
C PHE A 38 9.38 13.77 -14.36
N LYS A 39 10.68 13.79 -14.69
CA LYS A 39 11.41 12.59 -15.07
C LYS A 39 11.51 11.61 -13.90
N ASP A 40 11.52 10.31 -14.19
CA ASP A 40 11.61 9.23 -13.19
C ASP A 40 12.78 9.41 -12.22
N THR A 41 13.93 9.87 -12.72
CA THR A 41 15.11 10.15 -11.90
C THR A 41 14.87 11.28 -10.92
N THR A 42 14.24 12.37 -11.37
CA THR A 42 13.87 13.50 -10.51
C THR A 42 12.89 13.06 -9.43
N ILE A 43 11.84 12.33 -9.80
CA ILE A 43 10.85 11.80 -8.85
C ILE A 43 11.54 10.92 -7.80
N THR A 44 12.43 10.03 -8.23
CA THR A 44 13.16 9.11 -7.34
C THR A 44 13.97 9.88 -6.29
N PHE A 45 14.80 10.83 -6.71
CA PHE A 45 15.61 11.61 -5.77
C PHE A 45 14.77 12.52 -4.89
N THR A 46 13.69 13.10 -5.41
CA THR A 46 12.74 13.89 -4.61
C THR A 46 12.06 13.04 -3.54
N LEU A 47 11.63 11.82 -3.87
CA LEU A 47 11.02 10.90 -2.90
C LEU A 47 12.00 10.46 -1.82
N ILE A 48 13.27 10.20 -2.18
CA ILE A 48 14.32 9.89 -1.21
C ILE A 48 14.55 11.07 -0.26
N GLY A 49 14.65 12.30 -0.80
CA GLY A 49 14.80 13.50 0.01
C GLY A 49 13.60 13.74 0.94
N TYR A 50 12.39 13.56 0.43
CA TYR A 50 11.16 13.64 1.22
C TYR A 50 11.13 12.59 2.33
N ALA A 51 11.50 11.34 2.04
CA ALA A 51 11.54 10.26 3.02
C ALA A 51 12.57 10.55 4.12
N PHE A 52 13.74 11.07 3.75
CA PHE A 52 14.77 11.49 4.70
C PHE A 52 14.27 12.60 5.63
N ILE A 53 13.71 13.68 5.08
CA ILE A 53 13.16 14.78 5.88
C ILE A 53 12.03 14.28 6.80
N SER A 54 11.13 13.45 6.27
CA SER A 54 10.02 12.89 7.03
C SER A 54 10.49 11.99 8.18
N ALA A 55 11.59 11.26 8.02
CA ALA A 55 12.18 10.42 9.06
C ALA A 55 12.84 11.23 10.19
N LEU A 56 13.32 12.45 9.90
CA LEU A 56 13.88 13.36 10.91
C LEU A 56 12.80 14.12 11.69
N LEU A 57 11.64 14.34 11.07
CA LEU A 57 10.56 15.10 11.69
C LEU A 57 9.83 14.29 12.77
N PRO A 58 9.26 14.96 13.78
CA PRO A 58 8.49 14.27 14.81
C PRO A 58 7.28 13.53 14.25
N VAL A 59 7.02 12.34 14.79
CA VAL A 59 5.94 11.43 14.34
C VAL A 59 4.57 12.12 14.30
N TRP A 60 4.27 13.00 15.26
CA TRP A 60 2.98 13.70 15.32
C TRP A 60 2.76 14.74 14.22
N LEU A 61 3.84 15.23 13.59
CA LEU A 61 3.75 16.38 12.68
C LEU A 61 3.25 15.97 11.30
N ILE A 62 3.85 14.92 10.73
CA ILE A 62 3.54 14.46 9.37
C ILE A 62 3.00 13.04 9.38
N LEU A 63 3.68 12.13 10.08
CA LEU A 63 3.41 10.70 9.97
C LEU A 63 2.03 10.33 10.52
N ALA A 64 1.74 10.69 11.77
CA ALA A 64 0.47 10.37 12.43
C ALA A 64 -0.77 10.90 11.70
N PRO A 65 -0.86 12.20 11.33
CA PRO A 65 -2.05 12.71 10.62
C PRO A 65 -2.18 12.12 9.20
N ARG A 66 -1.07 11.90 8.50
CA ARG A 66 -1.06 11.28 7.17
C ARG A 66 -1.54 9.83 7.22
N ASP A 67 -0.98 9.05 8.13
CA ASP A 67 -1.32 7.62 8.28
C ASP A 67 -2.76 7.43 8.75
N TYR A 68 -3.26 8.36 9.57
CA TYR A 68 -4.67 8.38 9.97
C TYR A 68 -5.60 8.56 8.76
N LEU A 69 -5.36 9.57 7.91
CA LEU A 69 -6.17 9.80 6.70
C LEU A 69 -6.04 8.67 5.68
N ALA A 70 -4.81 8.17 5.47
CA ALA A 70 -4.55 7.08 4.54
C ALA A 70 -5.24 5.77 4.97
N THR A 71 -5.45 5.54 6.27
CA THR A 71 -6.18 4.37 6.77
C THR A 71 -7.61 4.31 6.24
N PHE A 72 -8.34 5.43 6.21
CA PHE A 72 -9.71 5.46 5.66
C PHE A 72 -9.73 5.14 4.17
N LEU A 73 -8.80 5.70 3.41
CA LEU A 73 -8.66 5.42 1.98
C LEU A 73 -8.34 3.94 1.75
N LYS A 74 -7.38 3.38 2.50
CA LYS A 74 -7.01 1.97 2.42
C LYS A 74 -8.19 1.05 2.70
N ILE A 75 -8.94 1.30 3.78
CA ILE A 75 -10.13 0.52 4.12
C ILE A 75 -11.17 0.60 2.98
N GLY A 76 -11.43 1.81 2.45
CA GLY A 76 -12.35 1.99 1.32
C GLY A 76 -11.94 1.21 0.08
N VAL A 77 -10.65 1.24 -0.28
CA VAL A 77 -10.10 0.50 -1.42
C VAL A 77 -10.19 -1.02 -1.18
N ILE A 78 -9.83 -1.50 0.02
CA ILE A 78 -9.90 -2.92 0.38
C ILE A 78 -11.33 -3.44 0.27
N VAL A 79 -12.31 -2.71 0.81
CA VAL A 79 -13.72 -3.08 0.74
C VAL A 79 -14.21 -3.03 -0.71
N GLY A 80 -13.85 -1.99 -1.47
CA GLY A 80 -14.22 -1.87 -2.88
C GLY A 80 -13.66 -3.02 -3.73
N LEU A 81 -12.40 -3.39 -3.54
CA LEU A 81 -11.77 -4.52 -4.22
C LEU A 81 -12.43 -5.85 -3.82
N ALA A 82 -12.69 -6.07 -2.53
CA ALA A 82 -13.35 -7.27 -2.05
C ALA A 82 -14.75 -7.45 -2.66
N LEU A 83 -15.55 -6.38 -2.67
CA LEU A 83 -16.87 -6.38 -3.32
C LEU A 83 -16.74 -6.60 -4.83
N GLY A 84 -15.76 -5.96 -5.48
CA GLY A 84 -15.47 -6.14 -6.91
C GLY A 84 -15.17 -7.59 -7.26
N ILE A 85 -14.33 -8.27 -6.47
CA ILE A 85 -13.99 -9.69 -6.66
C ILE A 85 -15.24 -10.57 -6.52
N VAL A 86 -16.05 -10.34 -5.48
CA VAL A 86 -17.26 -11.15 -5.22
C VAL A 86 -18.32 -10.95 -6.31
N ILE A 87 -18.51 -9.71 -6.78
CA ILE A 87 -19.52 -9.39 -7.80
C ILE A 87 -19.08 -9.87 -9.18
N LEU A 88 -17.83 -9.61 -9.58
CA LEU A 88 -17.33 -9.99 -10.90
C LEU A 88 -17.06 -11.48 -11.02
N ASN A 89 -16.73 -12.15 -9.90
CA ASN A 89 -16.34 -13.56 -9.84
C ASN A 89 -15.42 -13.96 -11.01
N PRO A 90 -14.23 -13.35 -11.10
CA PRO A 90 -13.41 -13.46 -12.29
C PRO A 90 -12.83 -14.87 -12.43
N ASP A 91 -12.85 -15.39 -13.66
CA ASP A 91 -12.23 -16.68 -13.97
C ASP A 91 -10.72 -16.61 -13.74
N LEU A 92 -10.22 -17.53 -12.89
CA LEU A 92 -8.80 -17.66 -12.63
C LEU A 92 -8.13 -18.34 -13.83
N LYS A 93 -7.36 -17.57 -14.60
CA LYS A 93 -6.64 -18.04 -15.79
C LYS A 93 -5.33 -18.76 -15.45
N MET A 94 -4.79 -18.52 -14.25
CA MET A 94 -3.58 -19.19 -13.78
C MET A 94 -3.86 -20.68 -13.50
N PRO A 95 -3.08 -21.61 -14.09
CA PRO A 95 -3.25 -23.04 -13.81
C PRO A 95 -2.92 -23.34 -12.34
N ALA A 96 -3.67 -24.27 -11.74
CA ALA A 96 -3.47 -24.70 -10.35
C ALA A 96 -2.06 -25.23 -10.07
N VAL A 97 -1.40 -25.74 -11.12
CA VAL A 97 -0.03 -26.24 -11.09
C VAL A 97 0.72 -25.53 -12.21
N THR A 98 1.80 -24.82 -11.86
CA THR A 98 2.63 -24.14 -12.86
C THR A 98 3.52 -25.16 -13.57
N GLN A 99 3.94 -24.86 -14.80
CA GLN A 99 4.91 -25.69 -15.54
C GLN A 99 6.30 -25.76 -14.88
N TYR A 100 6.47 -25.10 -13.73
CA TYR A 100 7.73 -24.83 -13.05
C TYR A 100 7.86 -25.59 -11.73
N ILE A 101 6.97 -26.56 -11.49
CA ILE A 101 7.00 -27.43 -10.32
C ILE A 101 8.25 -28.32 -10.23
N ASP A 102 8.93 -28.53 -11.36
CA ASP A 102 10.15 -29.31 -11.46
C ASP A 102 11.41 -28.48 -11.12
N GLY A 103 11.24 -27.22 -10.72
CA GLY A 103 12.34 -26.31 -10.41
C GLY A 103 13.01 -25.69 -11.64
N THR A 104 12.54 -25.99 -12.86
CA THR A 104 13.02 -25.41 -14.12
C THR A 104 12.31 -24.09 -14.48
N GLY A 105 11.59 -23.54 -13.49
CA GLY A 105 11.05 -22.19 -13.40
C GLY A 105 11.71 -21.14 -14.27
N PRO A 106 10.96 -20.15 -14.82
CA PRO A 106 11.61 -18.98 -15.35
C PRO A 106 12.14 -18.31 -14.09
N LEU A 107 13.44 -18.47 -13.84
CA LEU A 107 14.09 -17.99 -12.64
C LEU A 107 14.28 -16.47 -12.76
N TRP A 108 13.20 -15.76 -13.11
CA TRP A 108 13.06 -14.34 -13.44
C TRP A 108 13.55 -14.00 -14.86
N LYS A 109 12.79 -13.19 -15.62
CA LYS A 109 13.29 -12.48 -16.82
C LYS A 109 14.14 -11.28 -16.39
N GLY A 110 15.14 -11.49 -15.52
CA GLY A 110 15.92 -10.41 -14.92
C GLY A 110 16.85 -10.89 -13.82
N ALA A 111 17.68 -9.98 -13.28
CA ALA A 111 18.57 -10.30 -12.18
C ALA A 111 17.78 -10.51 -10.87
N LEU A 112 18.15 -11.55 -10.10
CA LEU A 112 17.56 -11.88 -8.78
C LEU A 112 17.63 -10.68 -7.81
N PHE A 113 18.71 -9.91 -7.90
CA PHE A 113 18.88 -8.66 -7.20
C PHE A 113 18.53 -7.48 -8.12
N PRO A 114 17.69 -6.52 -7.71
CA PRO A 114 17.10 -6.31 -6.38
C PRO A 114 15.70 -6.94 -6.19
N PHE A 115 15.19 -7.65 -7.19
CA PHE A 115 13.78 -8.08 -7.24
C PHE A 115 13.36 -8.99 -6.07
N LEU A 116 14.31 -9.79 -5.55
CA LEU A 116 14.14 -10.59 -4.34
C LEU A 116 13.67 -9.78 -3.13
N PHE A 117 14.17 -8.54 -2.95
CA PHE A 117 13.74 -7.67 -1.85
C PHE A 117 12.32 -7.18 -2.03
N ILE A 118 11.83 -7.05 -3.26
CA ILE A 118 10.49 -6.55 -3.55
C ILE A 118 9.46 -7.67 -3.31
N THR A 119 9.73 -8.88 -3.78
CA THR A 119 8.78 -10.00 -3.69
C THR A 119 8.76 -10.68 -2.32
N ILE A 120 9.88 -10.68 -1.59
CA ILE A 120 9.88 -11.14 -0.19
C ILE A 120 9.30 -10.07 0.73
N ALA A 121 9.49 -8.76 0.46
CA ALA A 121 9.01 -7.70 1.36
C ALA A 121 7.49 -7.71 1.55
N CYS A 122 6.71 -8.04 0.51
CA CYS A 122 5.25 -8.11 0.60
C CYS A 122 4.72 -9.42 1.21
N GLY A 123 5.58 -10.39 1.53
CA GLY A 123 5.18 -11.71 2.02
C GLY A 123 5.31 -11.86 3.54
N ALA A 124 4.47 -12.72 4.12
CA ALA A 124 4.36 -13.08 5.55
C ALA A 124 5.66 -13.56 6.25
N VAL A 125 6.80 -13.58 5.56
CA VAL A 125 8.12 -14.01 6.05
C VAL A 125 9.16 -12.89 5.89
N SER A 126 8.73 -11.64 5.79
CA SER A 126 9.65 -10.49 5.77
C SER A 126 9.95 -10.02 7.18
N GLY A 127 11.11 -10.39 7.73
CA GLY A 127 11.62 -9.79 8.98
C GLY A 127 11.72 -8.25 8.92
N PHE A 128 11.67 -7.67 7.72
CA PHE A 128 11.64 -6.23 7.50
C PHE A 128 10.34 -5.57 7.99
N HIS A 129 9.18 -6.22 7.84
CA HIS A 129 7.91 -5.68 8.38
C HIS A 129 7.94 -5.61 9.91
N ALA A 130 8.53 -6.59 10.59
CA ALA A 130 8.71 -6.54 12.04
C ALA A 130 9.62 -5.37 12.46
N LEU A 131 10.72 -5.12 11.72
CA LEU A 131 11.61 -3.98 11.97
C LEU A 131 10.90 -2.63 11.77
N ILE A 132 10.18 -2.45 10.67
CA ILE A 132 9.45 -1.21 10.40
C ILE A 132 8.28 -1.00 11.38
N ALA A 133 7.50 -2.05 11.66
CA ALA A 133 6.40 -2.00 12.63
C ALA A 133 6.88 -1.66 14.04
N SER A 134 8.07 -2.12 14.43
CA SER A 134 8.67 -1.76 15.73
C SER A 134 8.97 -0.26 15.88
N GLY A 135 9.08 0.47 14.78
CA GLY A 135 9.41 1.90 14.77
C GLY A 135 8.22 2.81 15.06
N THR A 136 7.00 2.40 14.72
CA THR A 136 5.80 3.25 14.78
C THR A 136 4.72 2.68 15.68
N THR A 137 4.43 1.37 15.60
CA THR A 137 3.35 0.73 16.37
C THR A 137 3.51 0.94 17.87
N PRO A 138 4.68 0.67 18.50
CA PRO A 138 4.84 0.88 19.95
C PRO A 138 4.65 2.32 20.40
N LYS A 139 4.88 3.31 19.52
CA LYS A 139 4.73 4.74 19.81
C LYS A 139 3.28 5.23 19.71
N LEU A 140 2.40 4.43 19.11
CA LEU A 140 0.99 4.77 18.88
C LEU A 140 0.04 3.93 19.76
N LEU A 141 0.53 2.86 20.39
CA LEU A 141 -0.25 2.08 21.36
C LEU A 141 -0.52 2.91 22.62
N ALA A 142 -1.76 2.85 23.11
CA ALA A 142 -2.12 3.49 24.38
C ALA A 142 -1.59 2.70 25.59
N ASN A 143 -1.57 1.37 25.48
CA ASN A 143 -1.04 0.46 26.48
C ASN A 143 -0.47 -0.81 25.81
N GLU A 144 0.32 -1.59 26.57
CA GLU A 144 0.94 -2.81 26.07
C GLU A 144 -0.09 -3.93 25.80
N THR A 145 -1.20 -3.96 26.53
CA THR A 145 -2.24 -4.98 26.33
C THR A 145 -2.92 -4.87 24.97
N ASP A 146 -2.96 -3.68 24.37
CA ASP A 146 -3.48 -3.44 23.03
C ASP A 146 -2.58 -4.03 21.93
N ALA A 147 -1.29 -4.27 22.23
CA ALA A 147 -0.31 -4.76 21.25
C ALA A 147 -0.73 -6.08 20.61
N ARG A 148 -1.27 -7.00 21.43
CA ARG A 148 -1.70 -8.32 20.94
C ARG A 148 -2.89 -8.21 19.99
N PHE A 149 -3.89 -7.42 20.36
CA PHE A 149 -5.09 -7.26 19.54
C PHE A 149 -4.77 -6.54 18.22
N ILE A 150 -4.02 -5.44 18.29
CA ILE A 150 -3.65 -4.66 17.10
C ILE A 150 -2.72 -5.45 16.20
N GLY A 151 -1.71 -6.13 16.75
CA GLY A 151 -0.78 -6.95 15.96
C GLY A 151 -1.49 -8.12 15.26
N TYR A 152 -2.36 -8.83 15.96
CA TYR A 152 -3.14 -9.92 15.36
C TYR A 152 -4.10 -9.42 14.28
N GLY A 153 -4.85 -8.34 14.57
CA GLY A 153 -5.75 -7.72 13.60
C GLY A 153 -5.03 -7.23 12.35
N ALA A 154 -3.85 -6.62 12.50
CA ALA A 154 -3.02 -6.17 11.38
C ALA A 154 -2.60 -7.35 10.48
N MET A 155 -2.16 -8.48 11.08
CA MET A 155 -1.76 -9.67 10.33
C MET A 155 -2.92 -10.31 9.56
N LEU A 156 -4.12 -10.33 10.16
CA LEU A 156 -5.33 -10.80 9.45
C LEU A 156 -5.67 -9.89 8.27
N MET A 157 -5.60 -8.57 8.45
CA MET A 157 -5.89 -7.61 7.39
C MET A 157 -4.87 -7.68 6.25
N GLU A 158 -3.57 -7.83 6.56
CA GLU A 158 -2.55 -8.04 5.53
C GLU A 158 -2.77 -9.35 4.77
N SER A 159 -3.13 -10.43 5.46
CA SER A 159 -3.45 -11.72 4.83
C SER A 159 -4.64 -11.61 3.89
N PHE A 160 -5.67 -10.84 4.27
CA PHE A 160 -6.83 -10.59 3.41
C PHE A 160 -6.43 -9.83 2.13
N VAL A 161 -5.59 -8.79 2.25
CA VAL A 161 -5.06 -8.06 1.09
C VAL A 161 -4.20 -8.96 0.21
N ALA A 162 -3.41 -9.85 0.78
CA ALA A 162 -2.61 -10.82 0.03
C ALA A 162 -3.48 -11.76 -0.81
N ILE A 163 -4.61 -12.23 -0.27
CA ILE A 163 -5.57 -13.05 -1.04
C ILE A 163 -6.15 -12.24 -2.21
N MET A 164 -6.54 -10.99 -2.00
CA MET A 164 -7.03 -10.14 -3.10
C MET A 164 -5.97 -9.89 -4.17
N ALA A 165 -4.71 -9.69 -3.77
CA ALA A 165 -3.59 -9.54 -4.69
C ALA A 165 -3.34 -10.83 -5.49
N LEU A 166 -3.47 -12.00 -4.86
CA LEU A 166 -3.36 -13.30 -5.52
C LEU A 166 -4.47 -13.46 -6.57
N VAL A 167 -5.73 -13.16 -6.22
CA VAL A 167 -6.85 -13.19 -7.17
C VAL A 167 -6.56 -12.24 -8.34
N ALA A 168 -6.16 -11.00 -8.08
CA ALA A 168 -5.82 -10.02 -9.12
C ALA A 168 -4.67 -10.48 -10.03
N ALA A 169 -3.67 -11.17 -9.49
CA ALA A 169 -2.58 -11.74 -10.30
C ALA A 169 -3.05 -12.94 -11.14
N SER A 170 -3.90 -13.80 -10.59
CA SER A 170 -4.36 -15.04 -11.24
C SER A 170 -5.40 -14.82 -12.34
N ILE A 171 -6.00 -13.63 -12.46
CA ILE A 171 -6.94 -13.27 -13.55
C ILE A 171 -6.23 -12.70 -14.79
N ILE A 172 -4.97 -12.25 -14.66
CA ILE A 172 -4.19 -11.71 -15.77
C ILE A 172 -3.73 -12.86 -16.66
N GLU A 173 -3.75 -12.65 -17.98
CA GLU A 173 -3.25 -13.63 -18.96
C GLU A 173 -1.77 -13.96 -18.67
N PRO A 174 -1.41 -15.25 -18.45
CA PRO A 174 -0.02 -15.64 -18.24
C PRO A 174 0.87 -15.18 -19.40
N GLY A 175 1.86 -14.32 -19.14
CA GLY A 175 2.78 -13.79 -20.16
C GLY A 175 2.52 -12.35 -20.61
N LEU A 176 1.50 -11.67 -20.07
CA LEU A 176 1.26 -10.23 -20.28
C LEU A 176 2.07 -9.32 -19.32
N TYR A 177 2.94 -9.91 -18.51
CA TYR A 177 3.90 -9.24 -17.62
C TYR A 177 5.35 -9.49 -18.05
#